data_AF-A0ABD0N9S4-F1
#
_entry.id   AF-A0ABD0N9S4-F1
#
_cell.length_a   1.000
_cell.length_b   1.000
_cell.length_c   1.000
_cell.angle_alpha   90.00
_cell.angle_beta   90.00
_cell.angle_gamma   90.00
#
_symmetry.space_group_name_H-M   'P 1'
#
loop_
_entity.id
_entity.type
_entity.pdbx_description
1 polymer ?
#
loop_
_entity_poly.entity_id
_entity_poly.type
_entity_poly.pdbx_seq_one_letter_code
_entity_poly.pdbx_strand_id
1 'polypeptide(L)'
;YAVDEINNGTQNKQLLPGVTLGYQTYDLCSLLASNLATLDLLVQQDNSSVVDSRAVAIIGPDSSSYSFTPAAALGAFLVPQ
;
A
#
# COMPACT_ATOMS: atom_id res chain seq x y z
N TYR A 1 11.00 5.73 -8.49
CA TYR A 1 12.43 5.79 -8.11
C TYR A 1 12.81 4.65 -7.17
N ALA A 2 12.46 4.68 -5.87
CA ALA A 2 12.90 3.61 -4.94
C ALA A 2 12.44 2.20 -5.35
N VAL A 3 11.20 2.06 -5.82
CA VAL A 3 10.70 0.78 -6.35
C VAL A 3 11.50 0.31 -7.57
N ASP A 4 11.92 1.23 -8.44
CA ASP A 4 12.73 0.90 -9.63
C ASP A 4 14.12 0.41 -9.24
N GLU A 5 14.73 1.04 -8.22
CA GLU A 5 16.02 0.58 -7.68
C GLU A 5 15.90 -0.81 -7.05
N ILE A 6 14.83 -1.07 -6.28
CA ILE A 6 14.55 -2.39 -5.71
C ILE A 6 14.42 -3.43 -6.82
N ASN A 7 13.62 -3.13 -7.85
CA ASN A 7 13.39 -4.02 -8.98
C ASN A 7 14.67 -4.24 -9.83
N ASN A 8 15.60 -3.29 -9.89
CA ASN A 8 16.93 -3.49 -10.49
C ASN A 8 17.77 -4.45 -9.63
N GLY A 9 17.71 -4.31 -8.30
CA GLY A 9 18.30 -5.25 -7.35
C GLY A 9 17.79 -6.69 -7.53
N THR A 10 16.53 -6.87 -7.93
CA THR A 10 15.97 -8.19 -8.28
C THR A 10 16.68 -8.83 -9.47
N GLN A 11 17.00 -8.06 -10.53
CA GLN A 11 17.66 -8.56 -11.74
C GLN A 11 19.06 -9.09 -11.42
N ASN A 12 19.77 -8.41 -10.53
CA ASN A 12 21.10 -8.81 -10.06
C ASN A 12 21.07 -9.76 -8.84
N LYS A 13 19.88 -10.23 -8.44
CA LYS A 13 19.61 -11.15 -7.31
C LYS A 13 20.06 -10.66 -5.93
N GLN A 14 20.23 -9.35 -5.74
CA GLN A 14 20.69 -8.76 -4.48
C GLN A 14 19.55 -8.43 -3.52
N LEU A 15 18.36 -8.14 -4.06
CA LEU A 15 17.18 -7.78 -3.28
C LEU A 15 15.93 -8.38 -3.94
N LEU A 16 15.10 -9.11 -3.18
CA LEU A 16 13.86 -9.73 -3.65
C LEU A 16 14.00 -10.52 -4.98
N PRO A 17 14.88 -11.53 -5.06
CA PRO A 17 15.13 -12.26 -6.31
C PRO A 17 13.87 -12.98 -6.81
N GLY A 18 13.55 -12.80 -8.09
CA GLY A 18 12.37 -13.41 -8.72
C GLY A 18 11.03 -12.74 -8.38
N VAL A 19 11.04 -11.59 -7.70
CA VAL A 19 9.84 -10.82 -7.32
C VAL A 19 9.93 -9.41 -7.88
N THR A 20 8.89 -8.96 -8.58
CA THR A 20 8.76 -7.55 -9.01
C THR A 20 7.80 -6.83 -8.08
N LEU A 21 8.25 -5.71 -7.51
CA LEU A 21 7.44 -4.87 -6.66
C LEU A 21 6.63 -3.89 -7.52
N GLY A 22 5.30 -3.99 -7.43
CA GLY A 22 4.35 -3.01 -7.93
C GLY A 22 3.97 -2.00 -6.86
N TYR A 23 3.33 -0.90 -7.25
CA TYR A 23 2.82 0.10 -6.32
C TYR A 23 1.60 0.83 -6.90
N GLN A 24 0.75 1.33 -6.00
CA GLN A 24 -0.33 2.25 -6.31
C GLN A 24 -0.23 3.45 -5.37
N THR A 25 -0.36 4.66 -5.91
CA THR A 25 -0.30 5.91 -5.13
C THR A 25 -1.64 6.61 -5.14
N TYR A 26 -1.99 7.19 -4.01
CA TYR A 26 -3.16 8.06 -3.86
C TYR A 26 -2.71 9.47 -3.49
N ASP A 27 -3.40 10.46 -4.03
CA ASP A 27 -3.28 11.83 -3.55
C ASP A 27 -4.29 12.05 -2.42
N LEU A 28 -3.79 12.35 -1.21
CA LEU A 28 -4.63 12.40 -0.02
C LEU A 28 -5.21 13.79 0.23
N CYS A 29 -4.45 14.88 0.05
CA CYS A 29 -4.84 16.31 0.14
C CYS A 29 -5.82 16.80 1.26
N SER A 30 -6.38 15.92 2.08
CA SER A 30 -7.43 16.15 3.08
C SER A 30 -7.66 14.86 3.89
N LEU A 31 -8.25 15.00 5.08
CA LEU A 31 -8.60 13.85 5.91
C LEU A 31 -9.62 12.92 5.23
N LEU A 32 -10.57 13.48 4.47
CA LEU A 32 -11.59 12.68 3.79
C LEU A 32 -10.99 11.80 2.70
N ALA A 33 -10.12 12.35 1.86
CA ALA A 33 -9.48 11.56 0.80
C ALA A 33 -8.48 10.55 1.37
N SER A 34 -7.81 10.84 2.49
CA SER A 34 -7.06 9.84 3.26
C SER A 34 -7.92 8.64 3.65
N ASN A 35 -9.09 8.89 4.24
CA ASN A 35 -10.00 7.82 4.66
C ASN A 35 -10.59 7.05 3.46
N LEU A 36 -10.94 7.75 2.37
CA LEU A 36 -11.46 7.12 1.15
C LEU A 36 -10.42 6.23 0.47
N ALA A 37 -9.17 6.66 0.39
CA ALA A 37 -8.07 5.83 -0.13
C ALA A 37 -7.90 4.54 0.68
N THR A 38 -8.00 4.63 2.01
CA THR A 38 -7.98 3.43 2.87
C THR A 38 -9.16 2.50 2.59
N LEU A 39 -10.37 3.05 2.44
CA LEU A 39 -11.54 2.23 2.14
C LEU A 39 -11.42 1.52 0.79
N ASP A 40 -10.90 2.20 -0.23
CA ASP A 40 -10.66 1.58 -1.55
C ASP A 40 -9.71 0.38 -1.44
N LEU A 41 -8.60 0.54 -0.69
CA LEU A 41 -7.65 -0.55 -0.42
C LEU A 41 -8.29 -1.72 0.36
N LEU A 42 -9.15 -1.43 1.34
CA LEU A 42 -9.81 -2.46 2.12
C LEU A 42 -10.86 -3.24 1.31
N VAL A 43 -11.57 -2.57 0.39
CA VAL A 43 -12.50 -3.23 -0.53
C VAL A 43 -11.75 -4.21 -1.43
N GLN A 44 -10.54 -3.86 -1.90
CA GLN A 44 -9.69 -4.77 -2.66
C GLN A 44 -9.23 -5.97 -1.82
N GLN A 45 -9.03 -5.79 -0.51
CA GLN A 45 -8.62 -6.86 0.40
C GLN A 45 -9.74 -7.87 0.67
N ASP A 46 -10.98 -7.39 0.75
CA ASP A 46 -12.18 -8.21 0.99
C ASP A 46 -12.58 -9.01 -0.27
N ASN A 47 -12.44 -8.41 -1.46
CA ASN A 47 -12.80 -9.04 -2.73
C ASN A 47 -11.78 -10.10 -3.17
N SER A 48 -11.95 -11.32 -2.65
CA SER A 48 -11.07 -12.47 -2.91
C SER A 48 -11.19 -13.03 -4.34
N SER A 49 -12.15 -12.54 -5.13
CA SER A 49 -12.43 -13.00 -6.50
C SER A 49 -11.64 -12.27 -7.59
N VAL A 50 -10.94 -11.18 -7.26
CA VAL A 50 -10.16 -10.43 -8.26
C VAL A 50 -8.73 -10.92 -8.22
N VAL A 51 -8.23 -11.36 -9.38
CA VAL A 51 -6.83 -11.73 -9.67
C VAL A 51 -5.95 -10.46 -9.67
N ASP A 52 -6.31 -9.44 -8.90
CA ASP A 52 -5.57 -8.18 -8.82
C ASP A 52 -4.59 -8.18 -7.66
N SER A 53 -3.50 -7.45 -7.84
CA SER A 53 -2.42 -7.37 -6.86
C SER A 53 -2.89 -6.60 -5.63
N ARG A 54 -3.34 -7.33 -4.60
CA ARG A 54 -3.69 -6.77 -3.29
C ARG A 54 -2.50 -6.07 -2.66
N ALA A 55 -2.75 -4.89 -2.07
CA ALA A 55 -1.72 -4.16 -1.34
C ALA A 55 -1.27 -4.96 -0.11
N VAL A 56 0.02 -5.26 -0.03
CA VAL A 56 0.62 -6.03 1.08
C VAL A 56 1.13 -5.14 2.22
N ALA A 57 1.32 -3.85 1.94
CA ALA A 57 1.78 -2.84 2.88
C ALA A 57 1.45 -1.44 2.34
N ILE A 58 1.38 -0.45 3.22
CA ILE A 58 1.13 0.96 2.89
C ILE A 58 2.28 1.81 3.42
N ILE A 59 2.62 2.89 2.70
CA ILE A 59 3.62 3.87 3.12
C ILE A 59 2.93 5.23 3.28
N GLY A 60 3.09 5.86 4.44
CA GLY A 60 2.49 7.16 4.77
C GLY A 60 1.29 7.04 5.72
N PRO A 61 0.42 8.08 5.80
CA PRO A 61 0.57 9.39 5.19
C PRO A 61 1.64 10.25 5.89
N ASP A 62 1.82 11.48 5.42
CA ASP A 62 2.78 12.49 5.92
C ASP A 62 2.35 13.17 7.23
N SER A 63 1.11 12.97 7.68
CA SER A 63 0.52 13.62 8.86
C SER A 63 -0.07 12.60 9.84
N SER A 64 0.23 12.75 11.13
CA SER A 64 -0.34 11.91 12.19
C SER A 64 -1.86 11.97 12.22
N SER A 65 -2.45 13.17 12.02
CA SER A 65 -3.90 13.35 11.97
C SER A 65 -4.55 12.57 10.83
N TYR A 66 -3.85 12.44 9.69
CA TYR A 66 -4.33 11.66 8.55
C TYR A 66 -4.06 10.16 8.73
N SER A 67 -3.14 9.77 9.61
CA SER A 67 -2.78 8.37 9.84
C SER A 67 -3.71 7.63 10.81
N PHE A 68 -4.23 8.30 11.86
CA PHE A 68 -4.95 7.60 12.95
C PHE A 68 -6.13 6.74 12.50
N THR A 69 -7.02 7.29 11.65
CA THR A 69 -8.21 6.55 11.19
C THR A 69 -7.83 5.45 10.19
N PRO A 70 -7.00 5.73 9.15
CA PRO A 70 -6.44 4.69 8.29
C PRO A 70 -5.76 3.54 9.03
N ALA A 71 -4.85 3.85 9.96
CA ALA A 71 -4.07 2.84 10.67
C ALA A 71 -4.96 1.90 11.50
N ALA A 72 -5.99 2.44 12.16
CA ALA A 72 -6.95 1.63 12.90
C ALA A 72 -7.74 0.70 11.96
N ALA A 73 -8.17 1.19 10.80
CA ALA A 73 -8.90 0.39 9.81
C ALA A 73 -8.01 -0.68 9.17
N LEU A 74 -6.79 -0.34 8.76
CA LEU A 74 -5.82 -1.25 8.15
C LEU A 74 -5.35 -2.33 9.13
N GLY A 75 -5.18 -1.96 10.41
CA GLY A 75 -4.87 -2.91 11.48
C GLY A 75 -5.93 -3.99 11.66
N ALA A 76 -7.22 -3.69 11.43
CA ALA A 76 -8.29 -4.68 11.48
C ALA A 76 -8.19 -5.74 10.37
N PHE A 77 -7.53 -5.40 9.25
CA PHE A 77 -7.29 -6.30 8.11
C PHE A 77 -5.84 -6.82 8.05
N LEU A 78 -5.06 -6.60 9.11
CA LEU A 78 -3.66 -7.02 9.22
C LEU A 78 -2.76 -6.48 8.09
N VAL A 79 -3.07 -5.28 7.58
CA VAL A 79 -2.25 -4.59 6.58
C VAL A 79 -1.27 -3.67 7.32
N PRO A 80 0.05 -3.87 7.20
CA PRO A 80 1.03 -3.00 7.83
C PRO A 80 1.07 -1.62 7.17
N GLN A 81 1.17 -0.58 8.00
CA GLN A 81 1.32 0.82 7.64
C GLN A 81 2.47 1.44 8.45
#